data_AF-A0A945BHT6-F1
#
_entry.id   AF-A0A945BHT6-F1
#
_cell.length_a   1.000
_cell.length_b   1.000
_cell.length_c   1.000
_cell.angle_alpha   90.00
_cell.angle_beta   90.00
_cell.angle_gamma   90.00
#
_symmetry.space_group_name_H-M   'P 1'
#
loop_
_entity.id
_entity.type
_entity.pdbx_description
1 polymer ?
#
loop_
_entity_poly.entity_id
_entity_poly.type
_entity_poly.pdbx_seq_one_letter_code
_entity_poly.pdbx_strand_id
1 'polypeptide(L)'
;GIMVSLTIPTPGKPNESQADSDSDGLPNDWELAHGLDPESNDGGADPDGDGLTNLQEFNCGTNPRDQASRLELAVVRDNNQLELRFQAQPNRTYSIESCEQLERDKWKTIRTLAPGEGSEVVVRELIGRDQTEHYFRLLVFPD
;
A
#
# COMPACT_ATOMS: atom_id res chain seq x y z
N GLY A 1 7.93 -0.95 -15.20
CA GLY A 1 6.78 -1.71 -14.66
C GLY A 1 6.40 -1.13 -13.32
N ILE A 2 5.13 -1.20 -12.92
CA ILE A 2 4.71 -0.73 -11.59
C ILE A 2 4.94 -1.90 -10.62
N MET A 3 5.76 -1.69 -9.60
CA MET A 3 5.98 -2.67 -8.55
C MET A 3 5.52 -2.06 -7.24
N VAL A 4 4.31 -2.36 -6.80
CA VAL A 4 3.85 -1.96 -5.47
C VAL A 4 4.57 -2.85 -4.46
N SER A 5 5.73 -2.38 -3.99
CA SER A 5 6.50 -3.07 -2.95
C SER A 5 5.96 -2.61 -1.60
N LEU A 6 5.07 -3.41 -1.03
CA LEU A 6 4.59 -3.27 0.34
C LEU A 6 5.76 -3.62 1.27
N THR A 7 6.40 -2.61 1.86
CA THR A 7 7.33 -2.88 2.94
C THR A 7 6.51 -3.29 4.16
N ILE A 8 6.69 -4.53 4.61
CA ILE A 8 6.27 -4.97 5.94
C ILE A 8 6.79 -3.95 6.96
N PRO A 9 5.94 -3.18 7.64
CA PRO A 9 6.41 -2.31 8.70
C PRO A 9 7.06 -3.17 9.77
N THR A 10 8.29 -2.82 10.15
CA THR A 10 8.95 -3.32 11.37
C THR A 10 8.00 -3.03 12.54
N PRO A 11 7.76 -3.96 13.49
CA PRO A 11 6.72 -3.81 14.52
C PRO A 11 6.89 -2.48 15.26
N GLY A 12 6.06 -1.50 14.90
CA GLY A 12 6.15 -0.13 15.36
C GLY A 12 5.02 0.15 16.32
N LYS A 13 5.33 0.01 17.62
CA LYS A 13 4.48 0.19 18.81
C LYS A 13 3.38 -0.84 19.03
N PRO A 14 3.39 -1.58 20.16
CA PRO A 14 2.24 -2.38 20.55
C PRO A 14 1.10 -1.44 20.90
N ASN A 15 -0.01 -1.49 20.16
CA ASN A 15 -1.29 -1.14 20.74
C ASN A 15 -1.61 -2.27 21.73
N GLU A 16 -1.37 -2.01 23.02
CA GLU A 16 -1.42 -2.99 24.12
C GLU A 16 -2.82 -3.58 24.43
N SER A 17 -3.70 -3.81 23.44
CA SER A 17 -5.00 -4.49 23.69
C SER A 17 -5.75 -5.09 22.49
N GLN A 18 -5.16 -5.16 21.29
CA GLN A 18 -5.83 -5.90 20.21
C GLN A 18 -5.38 -7.35 20.26
N ALA A 19 -6.26 -8.22 20.78
CA ALA A 19 -6.06 -9.65 20.71
C ALA A 19 -5.92 -10.06 19.24
N ASP A 20 -4.96 -10.94 18.98
CA ASP A 20 -4.77 -11.68 17.73
C ASP A 20 -4.86 -13.15 18.16
N SER A 21 -6.06 -13.70 18.05
CA SER A 21 -6.46 -14.98 18.65
C SER A 21 -5.78 -16.17 17.95
N ASP A 22 -5.55 -16.06 16.64
CA ASP A 22 -4.99 -17.11 15.80
C ASP A 22 -3.55 -16.86 15.33
N SER A 23 -2.97 -15.72 15.73
CA SER A 23 -1.59 -15.31 15.50
C SER A 23 -1.23 -15.20 14.01
N ASP A 24 -2.17 -14.73 13.19
CA ASP A 24 -1.96 -14.51 11.76
C ASP A 24 -1.47 -13.09 11.39
N GLY A 25 -1.39 -12.21 12.40
CA GLY A 25 -0.97 -10.82 12.27
C GLY A 25 -2.11 -9.82 12.06
N LEU A 26 -3.37 -10.26 12.14
CA LEU A 26 -4.56 -9.43 12.13
C LEU A 26 -5.11 -9.23 13.56
N PRO A 27 -5.58 -8.02 13.88
CA PRO A 27 -6.35 -7.79 15.10
C PRO A 27 -7.76 -8.38 15.03
N ASN A 28 -8.20 -9.08 16.09
CA ASN A 28 -9.56 -9.63 16.20
C ASN A 28 -10.66 -8.58 15.92
N ASP A 29 -10.48 -7.35 16.43
CA ASP A 29 -11.44 -6.26 16.21
C ASP A 29 -11.51 -5.85 14.74
N TRP A 30 -10.38 -5.87 14.03
CA TRP A 30 -10.34 -5.56 12.60
C TRP A 30 -10.98 -6.68 11.80
N GLU A 31 -10.67 -7.94 12.12
CA GLU A 31 -11.28 -9.09 11.50
C GLU A 31 -12.80 -9.07 11.64
N LEU A 32 -13.31 -8.87 12.86
CA LEU A 32 -14.75 -8.74 13.12
C LEU A 32 -15.38 -7.56 12.37
N ALA A 33 -14.69 -6.42 12.27
CA ALA A 33 -15.20 -5.25 11.55
C ALA A 33 -15.31 -5.47 10.04
N HIS A 34 -14.44 -6.32 9.46
CA HIS A 34 -14.47 -6.71 8.04
C HIS A 34 -15.17 -8.08 7.83
N GLY A 35 -15.69 -8.64 8.93
CA GLY A 35 -16.44 -9.87 9.04
C GLY A 35 -15.64 -11.15 8.83
N LEU A 36 -14.31 -11.10 8.90
CA LEU A 36 -13.43 -12.27 8.99
C LEU A 36 -13.63 -12.99 10.33
N ASP A 37 -12.97 -14.14 10.49
CA ASP A 37 -13.09 -14.98 11.70
C ASP A 37 -11.81 -14.90 12.53
N PRO A 38 -11.81 -14.26 13.72
CA PRO A 38 -10.62 -14.04 14.53
C PRO A 38 -9.95 -15.30 15.08
N GLU A 39 -10.57 -16.46 14.90
CA GLU A 39 -10.00 -17.75 15.31
C GLU A 39 -9.45 -18.54 14.11
N SER A 40 -9.43 -17.96 12.90
CA SER A 40 -9.08 -18.61 11.66
C SER A 40 -7.91 -17.90 10.96
N ASN A 41 -6.72 -18.51 11.05
CA ASN A 41 -5.48 -17.95 10.49
C ASN A 41 -5.58 -17.73 8.96
N ASP A 42 -6.05 -16.55 8.56
CA ASP A 42 -6.43 -16.20 7.20
C ASP A 42 -5.78 -14.89 6.73
N GLY A 43 -4.81 -14.35 7.47
CA GLY A 43 -3.99 -13.19 7.11
C GLY A 43 -3.33 -13.29 5.73
N GLY A 44 -3.09 -14.50 5.24
CA GLY A 44 -2.58 -14.80 3.91
C GLY A 44 -3.64 -15.08 2.83
N ALA A 45 -4.93 -15.08 3.17
CA ALA A 45 -6.04 -15.28 2.27
C ALA A 45 -6.40 -13.99 1.52
N ASP A 46 -7.06 -14.16 0.38
CA ASP A 46 -7.57 -13.11 -0.52
C ASP A 46 -9.04 -13.45 -0.82
N PRO A 47 -9.99 -13.05 0.05
CA PRO A 47 -11.38 -13.48 -0.02
C PRO A 47 -12.16 -12.83 -1.17
N ASP A 48 -11.77 -11.62 -1.58
CA ASP A 48 -12.44 -10.86 -2.64
C ASP A 48 -11.75 -10.99 -4.01
N GLY A 49 -10.57 -11.61 -4.05
CA GLY A 49 -9.85 -11.96 -5.27
C GLY A 49 -9.24 -10.75 -5.97
N ASP A 50 -8.87 -9.71 -5.23
CA ASP A 50 -8.23 -8.50 -5.77
C ASP A 50 -6.69 -8.62 -5.88
N GLY A 51 -6.13 -9.69 -5.31
CA GLY A 51 -4.71 -10.00 -5.32
C GLY A 51 -3.93 -9.46 -4.11
N LEU A 52 -4.61 -8.83 -3.14
CA LEU A 52 -4.05 -8.48 -1.83
C LEU A 52 -4.49 -9.50 -0.79
N THR A 53 -3.60 -9.81 0.16
CA THR A 53 -3.99 -10.65 1.31
C THR A 53 -4.64 -9.82 2.40
N ASN A 54 -5.44 -10.42 3.28
CA ASN A 54 -6.04 -9.75 4.43
C ASN A 54 -5.00 -8.92 5.23
N LEU A 55 -3.80 -9.45 5.45
CA LEU A 55 -2.70 -8.73 6.12
C LEU A 55 -2.20 -7.52 5.32
N GLN A 56 -2.11 -7.64 4.00
CA GLN A 56 -1.74 -6.51 3.15
C GLN A 56 -2.82 -5.43 3.18
N GLU A 57 -4.08 -5.84 3.23
CA GLU A 57 -5.21 -4.92 3.28
C GLU A 57 -5.34 -4.20 4.62
N PHE A 58 -5.13 -4.91 5.73
CA PHE A 58 -5.00 -4.32 7.05
C PHE A 58 -3.95 -3.20 7.07
N ASN A 59 -2.77 -3.48 6.49
CA ASN A 59 -1.70 -2.50 6.37
C ASN A 59 -2.08 -1.33 5.45
N CYS A 60 -2.76 -1.60 4.33
CA CYS A 60 -3.20 -0.59 3.36
C CYS A 60 -4.40 0.24 3.84
N GLY A 61 -5.14 -0.23 4.85
CA GLY A 61 -6.42 0.35 5.27
C GLY A 61 -7.54 0.08 4.26
N THR A 62 -7.46 -1.05 3.55
CA THR A 62 -8.43 -1.51 2.56
C THR A 62 -9.35 -2.59 3.14
N ASN A 63 -10.38 -3.00 2.38
CA ASN A 63 -11.43 -3.89 2.88
C ASN A 63 -11.32 -5.27 2.20
N PRO A 64 -11.04 -6.36 2.95
CA PRO A 64 -10.79 -7.72 2.43
C PRO A 64 -11.97 -8.44 1.82
N ARG A 65 -13.07 -7.72 1.64
CA ARG A 65 -14.33 -8.22 1.09
C ARG A 65 -14.83 -7.36 -0.05
N ASP A 66 -14.05 -6.37 -0.48
CA ASP A 66 -14.42 -5.44 -1.52
C ASP A 66 -13.25 -5.21 -2.48
N GLN A 67 -13.28 -5.93 -3.59
CA GLN A 67 -12.31 -5.84 -4.68
C GLN A 67 -12.13 -4.41 -5.25
N ALA A 68 -13.11 -3.52 -5.06
CA ALA A 68 -12.99 -2.11 -5.45
C ALA A 68 -12.22 -1.27 -4.42
N SER A 69 -12.19 -1.71 -3.16
CA SER A 69 -11.49 -1.07 -2.06
C SER A 69 -9.99 -1.39 -2.08
N ARG A 70 -9.29 -1.21 -3.20
CA ARG A 70 -7.86 -1.52 -3.31
C ARG A 70 -6.98 -0.28 -3.43
N LEU A 71 -5.76 -0.37 -2.92
CA LEU A 71 -4.75 0.67 -3.08
C LEU A 71 -4.00 0.51 -4.42
N GLU A 72 -4.57 1.04 -5.49
CA GLU A 72 -3.97 0.98 -6.82
C GLU A 72 -3.17 2.25 -7.14
N LEU A 73 -1.86 2.09 -7.39
CA LEU A 73 -1.02 3.16 -7.93
C LEU A 73 -1.15 3.19 -9.45
N ALA A 74 -1.99 4.09 -9.97
CA ALA A 74 -2.09 4.34 -11.40
C ALA A 74 -0.96 5.25 -11.87
N VAL A 75 -0.29 4.89 -12.96
CA VAL A 75 0.75 5.71 -13.59
C VAL A 75 0.33 6.06 -15.01
N VAL A 76 0.13 7.35 -15.28
CA VAL A 76 -0.22 7.88 -16.59
C VAL A 76 0.98 8.62 -17.17
N ARG A 77 1.42 8.25 -18.38
CA ARG A 77 2.48 8.98 -19.08
C ARG A 77 1.89 10.00 -20.04
N ASP A 78 2.25 11.26 -19.86
CA ASP A 78 2.05 12.34 -20.83
C ASP A 78 3.41 12.89 -21.27
N ASN A 79 3.83 12.56 -22.49
CA ASN A 79 5.12 12.97 -23.05
C ASN A 79 6.31 12.67 -22.12
N ASN A 80 6.84 13.71 -21.46
CA ASN A 80 7.99 13.68 -20.55
C ASN A 80 7.57 13.81 -19.08
N GLN A 81 6.29 13.61 -18.77
CA GLN A 81 5.76 13.67 -17.42
C GLN A 81 5.02 12.37 -17.11
N LEU A 82 5.33 11.79 -15.96
CA LEU A 82 4.57 10.70 -15.36
C LEU A 82 3.69 11.28 -14.28
N GLU A 83 2.39 11.01 -14.36
CA GLU A 83 1.41 11.36 -13.35
C GLU A 83 1.01 10.09 -12.60
N LEU A 84 1.46 10.00 -11.35
CA LEU A 84 1.12 8.95 -10.41
C LEU A 84 -0.12 9.36 -9.63
N ARG A 85 -1.08 8.45 -9.54
CA ARG A 85 -2.37 8.66 -8.89
C ARG A 85 -2.72 7.49 -8.00
N PHE A 86 -3.20 7.75 -6.80
CA PHE A 86 -3.83 6.74 -5.95
C PHE A 86 -4.79 7.40 -4.96
N GLN A 87 -5.74 6.63 -4.43
CA GLN A 87 -6.62 7.07 -3.35
C GLN A 87 -5.94 6.81 -2.01
N ALA A 88 -5.52 7.88 -1.30
CA ALA A 88 -5.00 7.73 0.05
C ALA A 88 -6.14 7.35 1.00
N GLN A 89 -5.86 6.43 1.92
CA GLN A 89 -6.74 6.08 3.04
C GLN A 89 -6.47 7.02 4.23
N PRO A 90 -7.49 7.26 5.07
CA PRO A 90 -7.31 8.07 6.27
C PRO A 90 -6.31 7.44 7.24
N ASN A 91 -5.60 8.26 8.02
CA ASN A 91 -4.64 7.81 9.04
C ASN A 91 -3.59 6.82 8.51
N ARG A 92 -3.12 7.06 7.28
CA ARG A 92 -2.03 6.33 6.64
C ARG A 92 -1.00 7.30 6.10
N THR A 93 0.26 7.01 6.40
CA THR A 93 1.40 7.70 5.83
C THR A 93 1.85 6.97 4.55
N TYR A 94 2.16 7.72 3.50
CA TYR A 94 2.59 7.14 2.22
C TYR A 94 3.96 7.68 1.82
N SER A 95 4.83 6.81 1.28
CA SER A 95 6.04 7.24 0.58
C SER A 95 6.08 6.68 -0.83
N ILE A 96 6.25 7.56 -1.81
CA ILE A 96 6.46 7.20 -3.22
C ILE A 96 7.94 7.21 -3.48
N GLU A 97 8.44 6.08 -3.95
CA GLU A 97 9.83 5.93 -4.35
C GLU A 97 9.92 5.52 -5.82
N SER A 98 10.96 6.01 -6.49
CA SER A 98 11.29 5.62 -7.85
C SER A 98 12.70 5.09 -8.00
N CYS A 99 12.88 4.33 -9.07
CA CYS A 99 14.14 3.77 -9.50
C CYS A 99 14.16 3.72 -11.02
N GLU A 100 15.25 4.16 -11.65
CA GLU A 100 15.35 4.21 -13.11
C GLU A 100 15.64 2.82 -13.70
N GLN A 101 16.49 2.03 -13.04
CA GLN A 101 16.78 0.65 -13.42
C GLN A 101 16.73 -0.28 -12.22
N LEU A 102 15.84 -1.28 -12.27
CA LEU A 102 15.75 -2.33 -11.27
C LEU A 102 17.16 -2.97 -11.07
N GLU A 103 17.53 -3.25 -9.82
CA GLU A 103 18.81 -3.89 -9.44
C GLU A 103 20.11 -3.09 -9.65
N ARG A 104 20.08 -1.97 -10.39
CA ARG A 104 21.23 -1.08 -10.58
C ARG A 104 21.20 0.16 -9.71
N ASP A 105 20.01 0.75 -9.58
CA ASP A 105 19.85 2.01 -8.87
C ASP A 105 19.22 1.79 -7.50
N LYS A 106 19.57 2.68 -6.56
CA LYS A 106 18.91 2.75 -5.25
C LYS A 106 17.58 3.46 -5.41
N TRP A 107 16.54 2.90 -4.79
CA TRP A 107 15.26 3.57 -4.65
C TRP A 107 15.46 4.98 -4.05
N LYS A 108 14.85 5.97 -4.70
CA LYS A 108 14.87 7.36 -4.27
C LYS A 108 13.46 7.79 -3.90
N THR A 109 13.31 8.35 -2.70
CA THR A 109 12.05 8.96 -2.29
C THR A 109 11.76 10.21 -3.10
N ILE A 110 10.66 10.18 -3.86
CA ILE A 110 10.15 11.34 -4.60
C ILE A 110 9.32 12.20 -3.66
N ARG A 111 8.46 11.55 -2.86
CA ARG A 111 7.48 12.25 -2.03
C ARG A 111 7.05 11.40 -0.84
N THR A 112 6.90 12.04 0.30
CA THR A 112 6.26 11.50 1.50
C THR A 112 5.01 12.32 1.81
N LEU A 113 3.92 11.65 2.13
CA LEU A 113 2.63 12.23 2.47
C LEU A 113 2.31 11.87 3.90
N ALA A 114 2.11 12.90 4.71
CA ALA A 114 1.61 12.78 6.07
C ALA A 114 0.20 12.18 6.07
N PRO A 115 -0.24 11.57 7.18
CA PRO A 115 -1.59 11.04 7.29
C PRO A 115 -2.61 12.17 7.10
N GLY A 116 -3.64 11.87 6.33
CA GLY A 116 -4.72 12.81 6.01
C GLY A 116 -6.09 12.18 6.18
N GLU A 117 -7.12 12.87 5.71
CA GLU A 117 -8.54 12.44 5.78
C GLU A 117 -8.91 11.40 4.70
N GLY A 118 -7.94 10.99 3.87
CA GLY A 118 -8.16 10.19 2.69
C GLY A 118 -8.59 11.03 1.49
N SER A 119 -7.77 11.06 0.45
CA SER A 119 -7.98 11.91 -0.73
C SER A 119 -7.19 11.37 -1.92
N GLU A 120 -7.62 11.74 -3.13
CA GLU A 120 -6.82 11.46 -4.32
C GLU A 120 -5.47 12.18 -4.22
N VAL A 121 -4.41 11.41 -4.32
CA VAL A 121 -3.03 11.90 -4.39
C VAL A 121 -2.62 11.90 -5.84
N VAL A 122 -2.14 13.05 -6.32
CA VAL A 122 -1.54 13.19 -7.65
C VAL A 122 -0.09 13.67 -7.50
N VAL A 123 0.85 12.90 -8.03
CA VAL A 123 2.28 13.24 -8.06
C VAL A 123 2.76 13.26 -9.50
N ARG A 124 3.46 14.32 -9.88
CA ARG A 124 3.98 14.51 -11.23
C ARG A 124 5.50 14.45 -11.22
N GLU A 125 6.06 13.53 -11.96
CA GLU A 125 7.51 13.36 -12.11
C GLU A 125 7.93 13.61 -13.56
N LEU A 126 9.01 14.36 -13.76
CA LEU A 126 9.57 14.57 -15.10
C LEU A 126 10.54 13.43 -15.43
N ILE A 127 10.37 12.82 -16.61
CA ILE A 127 11.25 11.76 -17.10
C ILE A 127 12.03 12.19 -18.33
N GLY A 128 13.23 11.64 -18.47
CA GLY A 128 14.06 11.84 -19.66
C GLY A 128 13.36 11.30 -20.91
N ARG A 129 13.56 11.97 -22.06
CA ARG A 129 12.95 11.55 -23.35
C ARG A 129 13.36 10.13 -23.75
N ASP A 130 14.57 9.73 -23.37
CA ASP A 130 15.16 8.43 -23.70
C ASP A 130 15.00 7.39 -22.58
N GLN A 131 14.32 7.73 -21.47
CA GLN A 131 14.00 6.76 -20.42
C GLN A 131 12.87 5.84 -20.88
N THR A 132 13.22 4.59 -21.15
CA THR A 132 12.31 3.51 -21.53
C THR A 132 11.82 2.72 -20.32
N GLU A 133 12.59 2.74 -19.23
CA GLU A 133 12.27 2.07 -17.98
C GLU A 133 12.28 3.07 -16.83
N HIS A 134 11.22 3.02 -16.03
CA HIS A 134 11.11 3.72 -14.77
C HIS A 134 10.19 2.88 -13.89
N TYR A 135 10.63 2.65 -12.66
CA TYR A 135 9.97 1.81 -11.69
C TYR A 135 9.53 2.66 -10.52
N PHE A 136 8.34 2.37 -10.01
CA PHE A 136 7.77 3.04 -8.86
C PHE A 136 7.30 2.01 -7.87
N ARG A 137 7.45 2.34 -6.59
CA ARG A 137 6.78 1.67 -5.50
C ARG A 137 6.09 2.68 -4.59
N LEU A 138 4.93 2.28 -4.10
CA LEU A 138 4.20 2.96 -3.06
C LEU A 138 4.41 2.18 -1.76
N LEU A 139 4.98 2.84 -0.76
CA LEU A 139 5.11 2.32 0.59
C LEU A 139 3.99 2.93 1.44
N VAL A 140 3.32 2.07 2.21
CA VAL A 140 2.27 2.47 3.14
C VAL A 140 2.76 2.20 4.54
N PHE A 141 2.58 3.16 5.43
CA PHE A 141 2.92 3.04 6.83
C PHE A 141 1.64 3.27 7.65
N PRO A 142 1.23 2.29 8.48
CA PRO A 142 0.20 2.52 9.48
C PRO A 142 0.72 3.53 10.52
N ASP A 143 -0.14 4.47 10.93
CA ASP A 143 0.10 5.41 12.04
C ASP A 143 -0.27 4.79 13.40
#